data_AF-A0A2V8RYH8-F1
#
_entry.id   AF-A0A2V8RYH8-F1
#
_cell.length_a   1.000
_cell.length_b   1.000
_cell.length_c   1.000
_cell.angle_alpha   90.00
_cell.angle_beta   90.00
_cell.angle_gamma   90.00
#
_symmetry.space_group_name_H-M   'P 1'
#
loop_
_entity.id
_entity.type
_entity.pdbx_description
1 polymer ?
#
loop_
_entity_poly.entity_id
_entity_poly.type
_entity_poly.pdbx_seq_one_letter_code
_entity_poly.pdbx_strand_id
1 'polypeptide(L)'
;MPRSRHRGIKPKRKRNLIEKDEAPKKSHNRIRIRKHKFLTLKKEKDFITLVKMGRVLNAIAFGIQCMEDHQSKSTPDDIRQYHRAFFITGGYLYEGLQLVGSIQSKYVLEPTFAYLNKLLGDEFKKERVILKEMRHSVSFHLDSDDKTTGETLVALDLPHYDFSSGVSRQLRHFYFDFGDTIDYNYLIDKLKKNRSEEEVREELVFTVKNMMTEFSRAGIGFFAGLLERLKFHESVDRVSEV
;
A
#
# COMPACT_ATOMS: atom_id res chain seq x y z
N MET A 1 -38.07 23.64 -64.84
CA MET A 1 -36.60 23.48 -64.83
C MET A 1 -36.11 23.35 -63.39
N PRO A 2 -35.49 22.23 -62.99
CA PRO A 2 -34.97 22.08 -61.63
C PRO A 2 -33.53 22.60 -61.56
N ARG A 3 -33.27 23.59 -60.69
CA ARG A 3 -31.90 24.02 -60.35
C ARG A 3 -31.40 23.20 -59.16
N SER A 4 -30.50 22.27 -59.46
CA SER A 4 -29.68 21.57 -58.48
C SER A 4 -28.85 22.58 -57.68
N ARG A 5 -28.77 22.42 -56.36
CA ARG A 5 -27.72 23.05 -55.55
C ARG A 5 -27.09 22.04 -54.61
N HIS A 6 -25.76 22.06 -54.66
CA HIS A 6 -24.81 21.09 -54.16
C HIS A 6 -24.90 20.84 -52.65
N ARG A 7 -24.87 19.54 -52.29
CA ARG A 7 -24.46 19.10 -50.96
C ARG A 7 -22.94 19.31 -50.83
N GLY A 8 -22.55 20.26 -49.99
CA GLY A 8 -21.14 20.44 -49.60
C GLY A 8 -20.65 19.22 -48.82
N ILE A 9 -19.70 18.49 -49.41
CA ILE A 9 -18.94 17.42 -48.74
C ILE A 9 -17.99 18.10 -47.74
N LYS A 10 -18.26 17.97 -46.44
CA LYS A 10 -17.31 18.40 -45.41
C LYS A 10 -16.08 17.45 -45.42
N PRO A 11 -14.85 17.98 -45.37
CA PRO A 11 -13.66 17.14 -45.37
C PRO A 11 -13.56 16.36 -44.04
N LYS A 12 -13.36 15.04 -44.14
CA LYS A 12 -13.05 14.16 -43.01
C LYS A 12 -11.75 14.66 -42.37
N ARG A 13 -11.81 15.16 -41.14
CA ARG A 13 -10.63 15.39 -40.29
C ARG A 13 -9.88 14.06 -40.16
N LYS A 14 -8.65 14.00 -40.70
CA LYS A 14 -7.70 12.94 -40.39
C LYS A 14 -7.44 13.01 -38.89
N ARG A 15 -7.88 11.99 -38.14
CA ARG A 15 -7.39 11.76 -36.78
C ARG A 15 -5.91 11.41 -36.92
N ASN A 16 -5.04 12.28 -36.43
CA ASN A 16 -3.66 11.90 -36.15
C ASN A 16 -3.73 10.80 -35.09
N LEU A 17 -3.46 9.57 -35.52
CA LEU A 17 -3.04 8.49 -34.64
C LEU A 17 -1.69 8.92 -34.09
N ILE A 18 -1.70 9.56 -32.92
CA ILE A 18 -0.51 9.62 -32.09
C ILE A 18 -0.27 8.17 -31.71
N GLU A 19 0.81 7.61 -32.26
CA GLU A 19 1.34 6.31 -31.88
C GLU A 19 1.39 6.27 -30.36
N LYS A 20 0.58 5.40 -29.77
CA LYS A 20 0.79 5.01 -28.39
C LYS A 20 2.16 4.35 -28.40
N ASP A 21 3.16 5.00 -27.83
CA ASP A 21 4.37 4.33 -27.39
C ASP A 21 3.91 3.12 -26.58
N GLU A 22 4.00 1.94 -27.18
CA GLU A 22 3.73 0.69 -26.48
C GLU A 22 4.77 0.62 -25.37
N ALA A 23 4.32 0.89 -24.14
CA ALA A 23 5.12 0.66 -22.95
C ALA A 23 5.75 -0.74 -23.08
N PRO A 24 7.06 -0.89 -22.83
CA PRO A 24 7.77 -2.13 -23.08
C PRO A 24 7.00 -3.28 -22.45
N LYS A 25 6.60 -4.26 -23.27
CA LYS A 25 5.87 -5.46 -22.82
C LYS A 25 6.68 -6.08 -21.69
N LYS A 26 6.27 -5.84 -20.44
CA LYS A 26 6.84 -6.48 -19.26
C LYS A 26 6.69 -7.98 -19.50
N SER A 27 7.78 -8.72 -19.66
CA SER A 27 7.69 -10.17 -19.80
C SER A 27 7.18 -10.73 -18.48
N HIS A 28 5.95 -11.25 -18.49
CA HIS A 28 5.36 -11.87 -17.31
C HIS A 28 5.89 -13.29 -17.23
N ASN A 29 7.11 -13.46 -16.69
CA ASN A 29 7.66 -14.79 -16.40
C ASN A 29 6.84 -15.42 -15.26
N ARG A 30 5.73 -16.07 -15.61
CA ARG A 30 4.92 -16.81 -14.64
C ARG A 30 5.66 -18.06 -14.20
N ILE A 31 5.94 -18.12 -12.91
CA ILE A 31 6.52 -19.28 -12.26
C ILE A 31 5.40 -20.22 -11.81
N ARG A 32 5.40 -21.47 -12.31
CA ARG A 32 4.44 -22.51 -11.89
C ARG A 32 5.16 -23.67 -11.19
N ILE A 33 4.63 -24.11 -10.05
CA ILE A 33 5.11 -25.30 -9.34
C ILE A 33 4.20 -26.48 -9.65
N ARG A 34 4.77 -27.66 -9.88
CA ARG A 34 4.01 -28.91 -10.04
C ARG A 34 3.34 -29.33 -8.73
N LYS A 35 2.13 -29.92 -8.82
CA LYS A 35 1.31 -30.34 -7.67
C LYS A 35 2.07 -31.23 -6.67
N HIS A 36 2.82 -32.22 -7.15
CA HIS A 36 3.57 -33.14 -6.27
C HIS A 36 4.60 -32.38 -5.42
N LYS A 37 5.33 -31.43 -6.01
CA LYS A 37 6.32 -30.64 -5.29
C LYS A 37 5.67 -29.67 -4.32
N PHE A 38 4.54 -29.04 -4.70
CA PHE A 38 3.76 -28.23 -3.78
C PHE A 38 3.30 -29.02 -2.54
N LEU A 39 2.87 -30.27 -2.70
CA LEU A 39 2.47 -31.14 -1.59
C LEU A 39 3.62 -31.44 -0.61
N THR A 40 4.85 -31.45 -1.10
CA THR A 40 6.06 -31.53 -0.26
C THR A 40 6.35 -30.19 0.40
N LEU A 41 6.46 -29.11 -0.38
CA LEU A 41 6.81 -27.77 0.08
C LEU A 41 5.86 -27.23 1.15
N LYS A 42 4.55 -27.49 1.06
CA LYS A 42 3.57 -26.97 2.03
C LYS A 42 3.78 -27.43 3.48
N LYS A 43 4.62 -28.46 3.69
CA LYS A 43 5.01 -28.95 5.02
C LYS A 43 6.31 -28.30 5.52
N GLU A 44 7.07 -27.63 4.65
CA GLU A 44 8.33 -26.98 4.99
C GLU A 44 8.08 -25.63 5.64
N LYS A 45 8.69 -25.41 6.81
CA LYS A 45 8.54 -24.14 7.55
C LYS A 45 9.05 -22.94 6.73
N ASP A 46 10.12 -23.11 5.95
CA ASP A 46 10.66 -22.04 5.09
C ASP A 46 9.68 -21.65 3.99
N PHE A 47 8.97 -22.60 3.39
CA PHE A 47 7.94 -22.31 2.40
C PHE A 47 6.72 -21.62 3.02
N ILE A 48 6.32 -22.00 4.24
CA ILE A 48 5.25 -21.29 4.96
C ILE A 48 5.68 -19.84 5.24
N THR A 49 6.92 -19.61 5.69
CA THR A 49 7.46 -18.25 5.87
C THR A 49 7.47 -17.48 4.56
N LEU A 50 7.91 -18.10 3.45
CA LEU A 50 7.92 -17.51 2.12
C LEU A 50 6.51 -17.02 1.74
N VAL A 51 5.49 -17.86 1.89
CA VAL A 51 4.10 -17.49 1.58
C VAL A 51 3.61 -16.34 2.45
N LYS A 52 3.90 -16.37 3.76
CA LYS A 52 3.52 -15.28 4.68
C LYS A 52 4.20 -13.96 4.30
N MET A 53 5.50 -13.98 4.02
CA MET A 53 6.25 -12.80 3.61
C MET A 53 5.75 -12.27 2.25
N GLY A 54 5.49 -13.15 1.28
CA GLY A 54 4.91 -12.76 -0.01
C GLY A 54 3.55 -12.09 0.12
N ARG A 55 2.70 -12.53 1.05
CA ARG A 55 1.41 -11.86 1.35
C ARG A 55 1.61 -10.45 1.89
N VAL A 56 2.55 -10.26 2.81
CA VAL A 56 2.87 -8.94 3.37
C VAL A 56 3.43 -8.02 2.28
N LEU A 57 4.40 -8.50 1.49
CA LEU A 57 4.99 -7.74 0.38
C LEU A 57 3.95 -7.32 -0.65
N ASN A 58 3.01 -8.21 -1.01
CA ASN A 58 1.92 -7.86 -1.93
C ASN A 58 1.01 -6.78 -1.35
N ALA A 59 0.70 -6.84 -0.06
CA ALA A 59 -0.16 -5.85 0.60
C ALA A 59 0.51 -4.47 0.66
N ILE A 60 1.80 -4.42 0.98
CA ILE A 60 2.58 -3.17 0.99
C ILE A 60 2.73 -2.63 -0.43
N ALA A 61 3.06 -3.47 -1.42
CA ALA A 61 3.20 -3.07 -2.81
C ALA A 61 1.89 -2.52 -3.40
N PHE A 62 0.75 -3.13 -3.07
CA PHE A 62 -0.57 -2.60 -3.42
C PHE A 62 -0.77 -1.19 -2.83
N GLY A 63 -0.44 -1.02 -1.55
CA GLY A 63 -0.47 0.27 -0.87
C GLY A 63 0.39 1.36 -1.52
N ILE A 64 1.65 1.03 -1.81
CA ILE A 64 2.58 1.89 -2.55
C ILE A 64 1.95 2.31 -3.88
N GLN A 65 1.51 1.35 -4.69
CA GLN A 65 0.94 1.59 -6.01
C GLN A 65 -0.29 2.51 -5.92
N CYS A 66 -1.23 2.24 -5.00
CA CYS A 66 -2.41 3.08 -4.83
C CYS A 66 -2.06 4.52 -4.41
N MET A 67 -1.05 4.71 -3.57
CA MET A 67 -0.60 6.06 -3.19
C MET A 67 0.09 6.80 -4.34
N GLU A 68 0.89 6.09 -5.14
CA GLU A 68 1.58 6.65 -6.32
C GLU A 68 0.58 7.04 -7.41
N ASP A 69 -0.36 6.15 -7.73
CA ASP A 69 -1.38 6.38 -8.77
C ASP A 69 -2.29 7.57 -8.46
N HIS A 70 -2.47 7.91 -7.18
CA HIS A 70 -3.36 8.98 -6.71
C HIS A 70 -2.60 10.11 -5.98
N GLN A 71 -1.30 10.26 -6.25
CA GLN A 71 -0.46 11.26 -5.59
C GLN A 71 -0.89 12.71 -5.87
N SER A 72 -1.54 12.96 -7.02
CA SER A 72 -2.03 14.30 -7.39
C SER A 72 -3.10 14.81 -6.43
N LYS A 73 -3.85 13.90 -5.77
CA LYS A 73 -4.97 14.22 -4.88
C LYS A 73 -5.93 15.25 -5.49
N SER A 74 -6.14 15.14 -6.82
CA SER A 74 -6.80 16.18 -7.60
C SER A 74 -8.33 16.07 -7.60
N THR A 75 -8.84 14.88 -7.31
CA THR A 75 -10.27 14.59 -7.21
C THR A 75 -10.61 13.98 -5.85
N PRO A 76 -11.88 14.00 -5.42
CA PRO A 76 -12.30 13.33 -4.18
C PRO A 76 -11.99 11.82 -4.17
N ASP A 77 -12.04 11.16 -5.34
CA ASP A 77 -11.62 9.75 -5.46
C ASP A 77 -10.11 9.62 -5.21
N ASP A 78 -9.28 10.47 -5.82
CA ASP A 78 -7.83 10.45 -5.61
C ASP A 78 -7.47 10.65 -4.13
N ILE A 79 -8.11 11.62 -3.47
CA ILE A 79 -7.87 11.92 -2.06
C ILE A 79 -8.23 10.70 -1.20
N ARG A 80 -9.41 10.12 -1.44
CA ARG A 80 -9.85 8.90 -0.74
C ARG A 80 -8.89 7.74 -0.95
N GLN A 81 -8.54 7.42 -2.20
CA GLN A 81 -7.65 6.30 -2.48
C GLN A 81 -6.28 6.52 -1.83
N TYR A 82 -5.75 7.74 -1.91
CA TYR A 82 -4.47 8.06 -1.29
C TYR A 82 -4.50 7.88 0.23
N HIS A 83 -5.45 8.51 0.93
CA HIS A 83 -5.52 8.45 2.40
C HIS A 83 -5.84 7.04 2.88
N ARG A 84 -6.77 6.33 2.23
CA ARG A 84 -7.05 4.95 2.61
C ARG A 84 -5.87 4.03 2.36
N ALA A 85 -5.17 4.17 1.24
CA ALA A 85 -3.95 3.42 0.99
C ALA A 85 -2.88 3.75 2.04
N PHE A 86 -2.70 5.02 2.40
CA PHE A 86 -1.77 5.44 3.45
C PHE A 86 -2.04 4.76 4.80
N PHE A 87 -3.27 4.85 5.31
CA PHE A 87 -3.61 4.26 6.60
C PHE A 87 -3.52 2.74 6.59
N ILE A 88 -4.09 2.09 5.56
CA ILE A 88 -4.07 0.63 5.44
C ILE A 88 -2.64 0.10 5.32
N THR A 89 -1.77 0.79 4.57
CA THR A 89 -0.37 0.39 4.42
C THR A 89 0.40 0.52 5.72
N GLY A 90 0.17 1.57 6.50
CA GLY A 90 0.72 1.68 7.86
C GLY A 90 0.34 0.48 8.74
N GLY A 91 -0.92 0.04 8.65
CA GLY A 91 -1.39 -1.17 9.32
C GLY A 91 -0.68 -2.45 8.85
N TYR A 92 -0.54 -2.65 7.54
CA TYR A 92 0.16 -3.80 6.98
C TYR A 92 1.66 -3.82 7.30
N LEU A 93 2.32 -2.66 7.38
CA LEU A 93 3.69 -2.56 7.83
C LEU A 93 3.86 -3.06 9.27
N TYR A 94 2.95 -2.68 10.18
CA TYR A 94 2.98 -3.18 11.54
C TYR A 94 2.82 -4.70 11.60
N GLU A 95 1.81 -5.26 10.92
CA GLU A 95 1.60 -6.71 10.82
C GLU A 95 2.82 -7.42 10.19
N GLY A 96 3.45 -6.79 9.21
CA GLY A 96 4.70 -7.24 8.61
C GLY A 96 5.84 -7.32 9.63
N LEU A 97 6.01 -6.29 10.47
CA LEU A 97 7.02 -6.28 11.54
C LEU A 97 6.72 -7.32 12.62
N GLN A 98 5.44 -7.57 12.94
CA GLN A 98 5.05 -8.69 13.81
C GLN A 98 5.45 -10.04 13.22
N LEU A 99 5.24 -10.24 11.91
CA LEU A 99 5.70 -11.44 11.21
C LEU A 99 7.23 -11.58 11.31
N VAL A 100 7.98 -10.51 11.05
CA VAL A 100 9.45 -10.50 11.16
C VAL A 100 9.89 -10.89 12.57
N GLY A 101 9.27 -10.33 13.61
CA GLY A 101 9.52 -10.69 15.01
C GLY A 101 9.26 -12.18 15.28
N SER A 102 8.15 -12.71 14.76
CA SER A 102 7.77 -14.11 14.96
C SER A 102 8.73 -15.13 14.32
N ILE A 103 9.48 -14.72 13.29
CA ILE A 103 10.44 -15.58 12.58
C ILE A 103 11.90 -15.29 12.95
N GLN A 104 12.15 -14.27 13.76
CA GLN A 104 13.48 -13.75 14.07
C GLN A 104 14.45 -14.84 14.56
N SER A 105 14.04 -15.63 15.56
CA SER A 105 14.88 -16.66 16.18
C SER A 105 15.38 -17.71 15.20
N LYS A 106 14.66 -17.93 14.09
CA LYS A 106 15.03 -18.89 13.05
C LYS A 106 16.03 -18.32 12.05
N TYR A 107 15.93 -17.03 11.72
CA TYR A 107 16.67 -16.43 10.61
C TYR A 107 17.68 -15.36 11.04
N VAL A 108 17.87 -15.12 12.34
CA VAL A 108 18.75 -14.05 12.86
C VAL A 108 20.19 -14.11 12.34
N LEU A 109 20.71 -15.31 12.04
CA LEU A 109 22.07 -15.50 11.51
C LEU A 109 22.12 -15.45 9.98
N GLU A 110 20.99 -15.32 9.29
CA GLU A 110 20.93 -15.31 7.84
C GLU A 110 21.25 -13.91 7.30
N PRO A 111 22.25 -13.75 6.42
CA PRO A 111 22.61 -12.44 5.87
C PRO A 111 21.45 -11.73 5.18
N THR A 112 20.57 -12.49 4.49
CA THR A 112 19.40 -11.96 3.79
C THR A 112 18.31 -11.47 4.74
N PHE A 113 18.33 -11.88 6.01
CA PHE A 113 17.38 -11.44 7.04
C PHE A 113 17.91 -10.26 7.86
N ALA A 114 19.21 -9.95 7.80
CA ALA A 114 19.84 -8.94 8.64
C ALA A 114 19.15 -7.57 8.58
N TYR A 115 18.75 -7.13 7.38
CA TYR A 115 18.05 -5.86 7.20
C TYR A 115 16.63 -5.86 7.77
N LEU A 116 15.88 -6.96 7.64
CA LEU A 116 14.57 -7.09 8.29
C LEU A 116 14.70 -7.10 9.81
N ASN A 117 15.71 -7.81 10.32
CA ASN A 117 16.00 -7.85 11.75
C ASN A 117 16.33 -6.46 12.29
N LYS A 118 17.06 -5.65 11.52
CA LYS A 118 17.37 -4.26 11.85
C LYS A 118 16.11 -3.42 12.12
N LEU A 119 15.03 -3.62 11.35
CA LEU A 119 13.75 -2.92 11.54
C LEU A 119 13.05 -3.24 12.88
N LEU A 120 13.50 -4.27 13.60
CA LEU A 120 13.03 -4.57 14.96
C LEU A 120 13.89 -3.94 16.06
N GLY A 121 14.99 -3.30 15.69
CA GLY A 121 15.92 -2.66 16.60
C GLY A 121 15.36 -1.42 17.30
N ASP A 122 16.13 -0.90 18.26
CA ASP A 122 15.76 0.30 19.02
C ASP A 122 15.73 1.56 18.16
N GLU A 123 16.55 1.62 17.10
CA GLU A 123 16.59 2.74 16.16
C GLU A 123 15.24 2.94 15.44
N PHE A 124 14.45 1.88 15.26
CA PHE A 124 13.11 1.92 14.65
C PHE A 124 11.97 1.86 15.68
N LYS A 125 12.27 2.04 16.98
CA LYS A 125 11.26 1.91 18.04
C LYS A 125 10.13 2.93 17.88
N LYS A 126 10.45 4.15 17.45
CA LYS A 126 9.49 5.24 17.28
C LYS A 126 8.53 4.97 16.11
N GLU A 127 9.09 4.56 14.98
CA GLU A 127 8.37 4.17 13.77
C GLU A 127 7.42 3.01 14.06
N ARG A 128 7.89 2.01 14.82
CA ARG A 128 7.03 0.90 15.26
C ARG A 128 5.88 1.34 16.15
N VAL A 129 6.08 2.32 17.03
CA VAL A 129 4.99 2.89 17.84
C VAL A 129 3.97 3.58 16.93
N ILE A 130 4.42 4.40 15.98
CA ILE A 130 3.54 5.06 15.01
C ILE A 130 2.70 4.03 14.24
N LEU A 131 3.35 3.03 13.64
CA LEU A 131 2.67 1.99 12.85
C LEU A 131 1.72 1.15 13.71
N LYS A 132 2.06 0.92 14.98
CA LYS A 132 1.19 0.24 15.95
C LYS A 132 -0.08 1.03 16.19
N GLU A 133 0.02 2.34 16.43
CA GLU A 133 -1.15 3.19 16.66
C GLU A 133 -2.03 3.27 15.41
N MET A 134 -1.43 3.39 14.22
CA MET A 134 -2.16 3.34 12.96
C MET A 134 -2.97 2.04 12.83
N ARG A 135 -2.31 0.89 13.02
CA ARG A 135 -2.94 -0.42 12.93
C ARG A 135 -4.13 -0.57 13.87
N HIS A 136 -3.98 -0.13 15.12
CA HIS A 136 -4.97 -0.36 16.17
C HIS A 136 -6.13 0.64 16.15
N SER A 137 -5.96 1.80 15.53
CA SER A 137 -6.94 2.88 15.68
C SER A 137 -7.61 3.29 14.38
N VAL A 138 -6.92 3.19 13.22
CA VAL A 138 -7.41 3.80 11.95
C VAL A 138 -7.30 2.89 10.72
N SER A 139 -6.39 1.91 10.71
CA SER A 139 -6.15 1.10 9.49
C SER A 139 -7.21 0.04 9.26
N PHE A 140 -7.59 -0.70 10.31
CA PHE A 140 -8.44 -1.89 10.21
C PHE A 140 -9.65 -1.89 11.14
N HIS A 141 -9.75 -0.87 12.01
CA HIS A 141 -10.84 -0.73 12.97
C HIS A 141 -11.72 0.41 12.49
N LEU A 142 -13.00 0.14 12.24
CA LEU A 142 -13.99 1.15 11.88
C LEU A 142 -14.61 1.78 13.15
N ASP A 143 -13.78 1.98 14.17
CA ASP A 143 -14.12 2.59 15.45
C ASP A 143 -15.44 2.11 16.07
N SER A 144 -15.61 0.79 16.20
CA SER A 144 -16.88 0.22 16.66
C SER A 144 -17.24 0.54 18.11
N ASP A 145 -16.30 1.04 18.91
CA ASP A 145 -16.44 1.40 20.32
C ASP A 145 -16.42 2.93 20.56
N ASP A 146 -16.58 3.73 19.49
CA ASP A 146 -16.60 5.20 19.50
C ASP A 146 -15.36 5.86 20.12
N LYS A 147 -14.26 5.12 20.27
CA LYS A 147 -13.08 5.60 20.98
C LYS A 147 -12.33 6.64 20.17
N THR A 148 -12.00 6.32 18.92
CA THR A 148 -11.27 7.23 18.02
C THR A 148 -12.13 8.45 17.70
N THR A 149 -13.39 8.22 17.28
CA THR A 149 -14.32 9.26 16.85
C THR A 149 -14.76 10.14 18.01
N GLY A 150 -15.18 9.53 19.12
CA GLY A 150 -15.66 10.26 20.29
C GLY A 150 -14.57 11.11 20.95
N GLU A 151 -13.38 10.55 21.17
CA GLU A 151 -12.25 11.29 21.75
C GLU A 151 -11.84 12.46 20.85
N THR A 152 -11.71 12.23 19.53
CA THR A 152 -11.26 13.27 18.61
C THR A 152 -12.30 14.37 18.41
N LEU A 153 -13.58 14.04 18.28
CA LEU A 153 -14.63 15.07 18.10
C LEU A 153 -14.71 16.07 19.26
N VAL A 154 -14.39 15.64 20.48
CA VAL A 154 -14.38 16.52 21.67
C VAL A 154 -13.18 17.46 21.65
N ALA A 155 -12.03 17.00 21.14
CA ALA A 155 -10.79 17.76 21.13
C ALA A 155 -10.58 18.63 19.86
N LEU A 156 -11.36 18.37 18.80
CA LEU A 156 -11.15 18.99 17.50
C LEU A 156 -11.50 20.48 17.54
N ASP A 157 -10.51 21.33 17.22
CA ASP A 157 -10.66 22.78 17.09
C ASP A 157 -10.02 23.26 15.79
N LEU A 158 -10.75 23.10 14.69
CA LEU A 158 -10.34 23.57 13.36
C LEU A 158 -11.13 24.82 12.97
N PRO A 159 -10.50 25.76 12.24
CA PRO A 159 -11.20 26.94 11.74
C PRO A 159 -12.35 26.58 10.79
N HIS A 160 -12.22 25.47 10.06
CA HIS A 160 -13.21 24.93 9.14
C HIS A 160 -13.22 23.40 9.17
N TYR A 161 -14.39 22.81 8.95
CA TYR A 161 -14.61 21.37 8.93
C TYR A 161 -15.18 20.95 7.57
N ASP A 162 -14.31 20.40 6.71
CA ASP A 162 -14.76 19.81 5.45
C ASP A 162 -15.41 18.46 5.73
N PHE A 163 -16.73 18.39 5.51
CA PHE A 163 -17.50 17.20 5.87
C PHE A 163 -17.42 16.10 4.80
N SER A 164 -17.66 16.47 3.54
CA SER A 164 -17.67 15.55 2.41
C SER A 164 -17.42 16.25 1.08
N SER A 165 -16.74 15.56 0.19
CA SER A 165 -16.42 15.98 -1.17
C SER A 165 -17.06 15.06 -2.19
N GLY A 166 -17.50 15.64 -3.32
CA GLY A 166 -18.14 14.90 -4.40
C GLY A 166 -19.61 14.58 -4.12
N VAL A 167 -20.50 15.46 -4.59
CA VAL A 167 -21.96 15.41 -4.34
C VAL A 167 -22.70 14.49 -5.32
N SER A 168 -22.01 13.52 -5.91
CA SER A 168 -22.61 12.60 -6.89
C SER A 168 -23.29 11.44 -6.18
N ARG A 169 -24.48 11.05 -6.66
CA ARG A 169 -25.19 9.83 -6.21
C ARG A 169 -24.46 8.55 -6.60
N GLN A 170 -23.38 8.63 -7.37
CA GLN A 170 -22.55 7.47 -7.69
C GLN A 170 -21.59 7.21 -6.53
N LEU A 171 -21.69 6.04 -5.92
CA LEU A 171 -20.90 5.63 -4.75
C LEU A 171 -19.40 5.91 -4.88
N ARG A 172 -18.82 5.74 -6.08
CA ARG A 172 -17.40 5.98 -6.34
C ARG A 172 -16.99 7.46 -6.25
N HIS A 173 -17.93 8.37 -6.40
CA HIS A 173 -17.67 9.81 -6.47
C HIS A 173 -17.95 10.52 -5.14
N PHE A 174 -18.54 9.83 -4.16
CA PHE A 174 -18.73 10.33 -2.81
C PHE A 174 -17.50 10.05 -1.96
N TYR A 175 -16.96 11.07 -1.30
CA TYR A 175 -15.90 10.94 -0.31
C TYR A 175 -16.32 11.65 0.98
N PHE A 176 -16.10 10.98 2.11
CA PHE A 176 -16.35 11.52 3.43
C PHE A 176 -15.01 11.96 4.05
N ASP A 177 -14.57 13.15 3.68
CA ASP A 177 -13.29 13.76 4.05
C ASP A 177 -13.10 13.83 5.55
N PHE A 178 -14.19 14.10 6.28
CA PHE A 178 -14.14 14.24 7.72
C PHE A 178 -13.70 12.97 8.44
N GLY A 179 -14.00 11.79 7.89
CA GLY A 179 -13.54 10.53 8.45
C GLY A 179 -12.01 10.44 8.50
N ASP A 180 -11.33 10.81 7.40
CA ASP A 180 -9.87 10.82 7.38
C ASP A 180 -9.29 11.98 8.21
N THR A 181 -10.01 13.10 8.34
CA THR A 181 -9.67 14.18 9.29
C THR A 181 -9.68 13.68 10.74
N ILE A 182 -10.69 12.90 11.14
CA ILE A 182 -10.75 12.28 12.46
C ILE A 182 -9.56 11.33 12.66
N ASP A 183 -9.32 10.43 11.71
CA ASP A 183 -8.19 9.48 11.77
C ASP A 183 -6.84 10.20 11.94
N TYR A 184 -6.58 11.25 11.17
CA TYR A 184 -5.33 12.02 11.29
C TYR A 184 -5.22 12.74 12.64
N ASN A 185 -6.26 13.43 13.08
CA ASN A 185 -6.21 14.19 14.33
C ASN A 185 -6.07 13.29 15.54
N TYR A 186 -6.75 12.13 15.55
CA TYR A 186 -6.55 11.12 16.59
C TYR A 186 -5.08 10.70 16.70
N LEU A 187 -4.45 10.35 15.57
CA LEU A 187 -3.04 9.96 15.57
C LEU A 187 -2.13 11.09 16.04
N ILE A 188 -2.38 12.32 15.58
CA ILE A 188 -1.63 13.49 15.99
C ILE A 188 -1.74 13.66 17.50
N ASP A 189 -2.94 13.66 18.08
CA ASP A 189 -3.14 13.84 19.51
C ASP A 189 -2.43 12.77 20.35
N LYS A 190 -2.48 11.51 19.92
CA LYS A 190 -1.76 10.41 20.61
C LYS A 190 -0.23 10.56 20.55
N LEU A 191 0.32 11.16 19.49
CA LEU A 191 1.76 11.19 19.21
C LEU A 191 2.43 12.56 19.47
N LYS A 192 1.65 13.63 19.51
CA LYS A 192 2.06 15.04 19.59
C LYS A 192 2.89 15.35 20.82
N LYS A 193 2.43 14.93 22.00
CA LYS A 193 3.03 15.34 23.29
C LYS A 193 3.17 16.88 23.34
N ASN A 194 4.40 17.41 23.32
CA ASN A 194 4.71 18.84 23.38
C ASN A 194 5.12 19.44 22.02
N ARG A 195 4.88 18.72 20.91
CA ARG A 195 5.28 19.12 19.55
C ARG A 195 4.13 19.84 18.83
N SER A 196 4.42 20.48 17.70
CA SER A 196 3.37 21.04 16.86
C SER A 196 2.64 19.94 16.09
N GLU A 197 1.39 20.19 15.71
CA GLU A 197 0.60 19.23 14.92
C GLU A 197 1.19 19.00 13.53
N GLU A 198 1.75 20.05 12.93
CA GLU A 198 2.39 19.98 11.62
C GLU A 198 3.63 19.10 11.64
N GLU A 199 4.50 19.25 12.66
CA GLU A 199 5.69 18.40 12.81
C GLU A 199 5.30 16.92 12.91
N VAL A 200 4.24 16.62 13.67
CA VAL A 200 3.77 15.24 13.86
C VAL A 200 3.14 14.70 12.58
N ARG A 201 2.39 15.53 11.84
CA ARG A 201 1.79 15.16 10.55
C ARG A 201 2.86 14.84 9.51
N GLU A 202 3.88 15.68 9.38
CA GLU A 202 5.02 15.44 8.49
C GLU A 202 5.77 14.16 8.88
N GLU A 203 6.02 13.97 10.18
CA GLU A 203 6.64 12.76 10.71
C GLU A 203 5.84 11.50 10.41
N LEU A 204 4.51 11.52 10.56
CA LEU A 204 3.64 10.39 10.23
C LEU A 204 3.81 10.00 8.76
N VAL A 205 3.71 10.98 7.86
CA VAL A 205 3.81 10.74 6.41
C VAL A 205 5.21 10.24 6.03
N PHE A 206 6.26 10.87 6.55
CA PHE A 206 7.64 10.49 6.30
C PHE A 206 7.92 9.08 6.82
N THR A 207 7.51 8.78 8.06
CA THR A 207 7.72 7.48 8.71
C THR A 207 7.12 6.36 7.88
N VAL A 208 5.85 6.48 7.48
CA VAL A 208 5.17 5.42 6.73
C VAL A 208 5.85 5.21 5.38
N LYS A 209 6.13 6.28 4.63
CA LYS A 209 6.80 6.18 3.32
C LYS A 209 8.21 5.60 3.41
N ASN A 210 8.99 6.01 4.41
CA ASN A 210 10.32 5.48 4.65
C ASN A 210 10.25 3.99 5.01
N MET A 211 9.36 3.62 5.93
CA MET A 211 9.16 2.22 6.33
C MET A 211 8.64 1.34 5.18
N MET A 212 7.81 1.87 4.28
CA MET A 212 7.41 1.17 3.03
C MET A 212 8.63 0.80 2.21
N THR A 213 9.57 1.74 2.04
CA THR A 213 10.78 1.56 1.24
C THR A 213 11.74 0.56 1.89
N GLU A 214 12.06 0.78 3.17
CA GLU A 214 12.98 -0.05 3.94
C GLU A 214 12.46 -1.50 4.06
N PHE A 215 11.18 -1.66 4.44
CA PHE A 215 10.57 -2.98 4.57
C PHE A 215 10.50 -3.70 3.22
N SER A 216 10.07 -3.02 2.14
CA SER A 216 9.94 -3.66 0.83
C SER A 216 11.29 -4.13 0.30
N ARG A 217 12.33 -3.29 0.41
CA ARG A 217 13.68 -3.65 -0.03
C ARG A 217 14.22 -4.84 0.77
N ALA A 218 14.16 -4.78 2.09
CA ALA A 218 14.64 -5.85 2.96
C ALA A 218 13.82 -7.14 2.78
N GLY A 219 12.51 -7.01 2.67
CA GLY A 219 11.59 -8.13 2.49
C GLY A 219 11.76 -8.84 1.16
N ILE A 220 11.97 -8.11 0.05
CA ILE A 220 12.28 -8.71 -1.26
C ILE A 220 13.61 -9.47 -1.20
N GLY A 221 14.64 -8.89 -0.56
CA GLY A 221 15.93 -9.57 -0.38
C GLY A 221 15.81 -10.87 0.41
N PHE A 222 15.10 -10.83 1.53
CA PHE A 222 14.83 -12.04 2.32
C PHE A 222 13.97 -13.07 1.56
N PHE A 223 12.94 -12.63 0.85
CA PHE A 223 12.08 -13.49 0.02
C PHE A 223 12.88 -14.21 -1.06
N ALA A 224 13.79 -13.50 -1.75
CA ALA A 224 14.70 -14.10 -2.72
C ALA A 224 15.63 -15.15 -2.08
N GLY A 225 16.20 -14.84 -0.91
CA GLY A 225 17.02 -15.81 -0.16
C GLY A 225 16.26 -17.08 0.24
N LEU A 226 14.98 -16.95 0.62
CA LEU A 226 14.13 -18.12 0.89
C LEU A 226 13.87 -18.96 -0.37
N LEU A 227 13.65 -18.32 -1.53
CA LEU A 227 13.50 -19.04 -2.80
C LEU A 227 14.76 -19.84 -3.17
N GLU A 228 15.93 -19.26 -2.96
CA GLU A 228 17.22 -19.94 -3.19
C GLU A 228 17.39 -21.14 -2.27
N ARG A 229 17.13 -20.98 -0.97
CA ARG A 229 17.21 -22.07 0.03
C ARG A 229 16.27 -23.23 -0.27
N LEU A 230 15.06 -22.91 -0.75
CA LEU A 230 14.06 -23.90 -1.15
C LEU A 230 14.38 -24.55 -2.51
N LYS A 231 15.49 -24.14 -3.16
CA LYS A 231 15.88 -24.54 -4.52
C LYS A 231 14.73 -24.40 -5.50
N PHE A 232 14.02 -23.27 -5.38
CA PHE A 232 12.75 -23.09 -6.07
C PHE A 232 12.93 -23.10 -7.59
N HIS A 233 14.08 -22.65 -8.12
CA HIS A 233 14.41 -22.70 -9.54
C HIS A 233 14.40 -24.12 -10.13
N GLU A 234 14.71 -25.16 -9.34
CA GLU A 234 14.66 -26.57 -9.77
C GLU A 234 13.21 -27.11 -9.85
N SER A 235 12.25 -26.35 -9.30
CA SER A 235 10.87 -26.79 -9.05
C SER A 235 9.84 -26.13 -9.96
N VAL A 236 10.30 -25.36 -10.95
CA VAL A 236 9.46 -24.45 -11.74
C VAL A 236 9.42 -24.85 -13.21
N ASP A 237 8.21 -25.06 -13.73
CA ASP A 237 7.98 -25.06 -15.17
C ASP A 237 7.93 -23.59 -15.62
N ARG A 238 8.92 -23.15 -16.42
CA ARG A 238 8.87 -21.83 -17.07
C ARG A 238 7.82 -21.90 -18.17
N VAL A 239 6.71 -21.21 -17.98
CA VAL A 239 5.71 -21.07 -19.03
C VAL A 239 6.03 -19.78 -19.78
N SER A 240 6.62 -19.92 -20.96
CA SER A 240 6.67 -18.83 -21.93
C SER A 240 5.24 -18.56 -22.37
N GLU A 241 4.70 -17.37 -22.10
CA GLU A 241 3.45 -16.93 -22.72
C GLU A 241 3.74 -16.77 -24.23
N VAL A 242 3.06 -17.59 -25.05
CA VAL A 242 3.01 -17.46 -26.52
C VAL A 242 2.01 -16.38 -26.89
#